data_AF-A0A0P9DEB5-F1
#
_entry.id   AF-A0A0P9DEB5-F1
#
_cell.length_a   1.000
_cell.length_b   1.000
_cell.length_c   1.000
_cell.angle_alpha   90.00
_cell.angle_beta   90.00
_cell.angle_gamma   90.00
#
_symmetry.space_group_name_H-M   'P 1'
#
loop_
_entity.id
_entity.type
_entity.pdbx_description
1 polymer ?
#
loop_
_entity_poly.entity_id
_entity_poly.type
_entity_poly.pdbx_seq_one_letter_code
_entity_poly.pdbx_strand_id
1 'polypeptide(L)' 'MAAITERPLVAFGREVCGDLLAGLRREWLVTNGLGGYASGTLAGPNTRRYHGLLVAALEPPVARTV' A
#
# COMPACT_ATOMS: atom_id res chain seq x y z
N MET A 1 16.00 14.34 14.14
CA MET A 1 14.68 14.01 13.55
C MET A 1 14.74 14.37 12.07
N ALA A 2 15.02 13.40 11.20
CA ALA A 2 15.08 13.66 9.76
C ALA A 2 13.70 14.08 9.28
N ALA A 3 13.60 15.28 8.70
CA ALA A 3 12.42 15.69 7.94
C ALA A 3 12.17 14.63 6.87
N ILE A 4 10.93 14.19 6.73
CA ILE A 4 10.50 13.25 5.70
C ILE A 4 10.55 14.02 4.37
N THR A 5 11.77 14.20 3.87
CA THR A 5 12.24 14.61 2.55
C THR A 5 11.45 15.69 1.81
N GLU A 6 12.12 16.79 1.46
CA GLU A 6 11.64 17.89 0.59
C GLU A 6 11.13 17.42 -0.79
N ARG A 7 11.35 16.15 -1.15
CA ARG A 7 10.78 15.48 -2.33
C ARG A 7 10.31 14.07 -1.99
N PRO A 8 9.11 13.65 -2.46
CA PRO A 8 8.63 12.28 -2.26
C PRO A 8 9.47 11.26 -3.05
N LEU A 9 9.74 10.10 -2.46
CA LEU A 9 10.43 8.97 -3.10
C LEU A 9 9.64 8.41 -4.30
N VAL A 10 8.31 8.41 -4.18
CA VAL A 10 7.37 7.99 -5.22
C VAL A 10 6.30 9.06 -5.35
N ALA A 11 6.08 9.55 -6.58
CA ALA A 11 5.08 10.56 -6.88
C ALA A 11 4.31 10.20 -8.14
N PHE A 12 3.00 10.42 -8.11
CA PHE A 12 2.10 10.30 -9.24
C PHE A 12 1.27 11.57 -9.34
N GLY A 13 1.29 12.22 -10.51
CA GLY A 13 0.52 13.42 -10.76
C GLY A 13 -0.92 13.11 -11.20
N ARG A 14 -1.63 14.16 -11.62
CA ARG A 14 -3.03 14.07 -12.04
C ARG A 14 -3.22 13.16 -13.26
N GLU A 15 -2.22 13.06 -14.11
CA GLU A 15 -2.20 12.17 -15.28
C GLU A 15 -2.31 10.69 -14.93
N VAL A 16 -1.94 10.31 -13.70
CA VAL A 16 -2.11 8.94 -13.19
C VAL A 16 -3.25 8.87 -12.18
N CYS A 17 -3.29 9.78 -11.20
CA CYS A 17 -4.28 9.74 -10.12
C CYS A 17 -5.69 10.13 -10.58
N GLY A 18 -5.82 10.82 -11.72
CA GLY A 18 -7.10 11.17 -12.35
C GLY A 18 -7.63 10.14 -13.34
N ASP A 19 -6.86 9.09 -13.65
CA ASP A 19 -7.27 7.98 -14.52
C ASP A 19 -7.41 6.70 -13.69
N LEU A 20 -8.65 6.22 -13.55
CA LEU A 20 -8.97 5.02 -12.78
C LEU A 20 -8.21 3.79 -13.30
N LEU A 21 -8.11 3.60 -14.61
CA LEU A 21 -7.46 2.44 -15.21
C LEU A 21 -5.94 2.52 -15.04
N ALA A 22 -5.38 3.73 -15.06
CA ALA A 22 -3.97 3.94 -14.71
C ALA A 22 -3.69 3.67 -13.22
N GLY A 23 -4.58 4.09 -12.32
CA GLY A 23 -4.47 3.88 -10.88
C GLY A 23 -4.64 2.41 -10.46
N LEU A 24 -5.55 1.67 -11.10
CA LEU A 24 -5.79 0.24 -10.83
C LEU A 24 -4.63 -0.68 -11.25
N ARG A 25 -3.75 -0.20 -12.13
CA ARG A 25 -2.56 -0.94 -12.59
C ARG A 25 -1.32 -0.69 -11.75
N ARG A 26 -1.40 0.19 -10.74
CA ARG A 26 -0.28 0.52 -9.83
C ARG A 26 -0.63 0.05 -8.44
N GLU A 27 0.27 -0.69 -7.85
CA GLU A 27 0.09 -1.31 -6.54
C GLU A 27 1.19 -0.89 -5.60
N TRP A 28 0.87 -0.89 -4.31
CA TRP A 28 1.81 -0.61 -3.23
C TRP A 28 1.74 -1.73 -2.19
N LEU A 29 2.89 -1.99 -1.57
CA LEU A 29 3.06 -2.93 -0.48
C LEU A 29 4.03 -2.33 0.52
N VAL A 30 3.62 -2.23 1.77
CA VAL A 30 4.46 -1.82 2.89
C VAL A 30 4.43 -2.93 3.91
N THR A 31 5.60 -3.45 4.30
CA THR A 31 5.72 -4.51 5.31
C THR A 31 6.24 -3.91 6.61
N ASN A 32 5.87 -4.52 7.73
CA ASN A 32 6.33 -4.07 9.06
C ASN A 32 7.51 -4.90 9.61
N GLY A 33 8.07 -5.81 8.84
CA GLY A 33 9.14 -6.72 9.27
C GLY A 33 8.71 -7.84 10.24
N LEU A 34 7.46 -7.83 10.72
CA LEU A 34 6.88 -8.81 11.66
C LEU A 34 5.89 -9.76 10.98
N GLY A 35 5.89 -9.84 9.64
CA GLY A 35 4.94 -10.65 8.88
C GLY A 35 3.58 -10.00 8.62
N GLY A 36 3.35 -8.80 9.17
CA GLY A 36 2.23 -7.93 8.83
C GLY A 36 2.56 -6.98 7.67
N TYR A 37 1.51 -6.47 7.03
CA TYR A 37 1.64 -5.58 5.88
C TYR A 37 0.44 -4.65 5.70
N ALA A 38 0.60 -3.68 4.82
CA ALA A 38 -0.45 -2.90 4.22
C ALA A 38 -0.25 -2.94 2.68
N SER A 39 -1.32 -3.12 1.91
CA SER A 39 -1.24 -3.15 0.46
C SER A 39 -2.53 -2.70 -0.21
N GLY A 40 -2.42 -2.27 -1.46
CA GLY A 40 -3.56 -1.92 -2.28
C GLY A 40 -3.16 -1.41 -3.65
N THR A 41 -4.16 -1.00 -4.43
CA THR A 41 -3.91 -0.21 -5.65
C THR A 41 -3.80 1.27 -5.30
N LEU A 42 -3.16 2.05 -6.18
CA LEU A 42 -3.11 3.51 -6.06
C LEU A 42 -4.52 4.14 -6.06
N ALA A 43 -5.45 3.54 -6.82
CA ALA A 43 -6.82 4.05 -6.92
C ALA A 43 -7.66 3.81 -5.65
N GLY A 44 -7.32 2.82 -4.82
CA GLY A 44 -8.04 2.50 -3.58
C GLY A 44 -9.08 1.38 -3.62
N PRO A 45 -9.68 0.96 -4.77
CA PRO A 45 -10.57 -0.18 -4.79
C PRO A 45 -9.93 -1.47 -4.30
N ASN A 46 -10.75 -2.22 -3.59
CA ASN A 46 -10.41 -3.50 -3.02
C ASN A 46 -10.64 -4.64 -4.04
N THR A 47 -9.84 -4.63 -5.11
CA THR A 47 -9.96 -5.60 -6.23
C THR A 47 -8.82 -6.62 -6.26
N ARG A 48 -7.86 -6.53 -5.34
CA ARG A 48 -6.73 -7.49 -5.24
C ARG A 48 -7.01 -8.50 -4.16
N ARG A 49 -6.51 -9.74 -4.30
CA ARG A 49 -6.69 -10.77 -3.28
C ARG A 49 -6.08 -10.37 -1.94
N TYR A 50 -4.92 -9.71 -1.99
CA TYR A 50 -4.21 -9.17 -0.84
C TYR A 50 -4.29 -7.65 -0.87
N HIS A 51 -5.04 -7.11 0.07
CA HIS A 51 -5.30 -5.69 0.23
C HIS A 51 -5.57 -5.44 1.72
N GLY A 52 -5.35 -4.22 2.17
CA GLY A 52 -5.66 -3.83 3.54
C GLY A 52 -4.74 -2.71 3.98
N LEU A 53 -5.28 -1.80 4.79
CA LEU A 53 -4.49 -0.73 5.38
C LEU A 53 -3.70 -1.22 6.60
N LEU A 54 -4.16 -2.29 7.25
CA LEU A 54 -3.45 -3.01 8.30
C LEU A 54 -3.84 -4.49 8.23
N VAL A 55 -2.89 -5.34 7.88
CA VAL A 55 -3.01 -6.80 7.99
C VAL A 55 -1.98 -7.24 9.02
N ALA A 56 -2.42 -7.41 10.27
CA ALA A 56 -1.55 -7.76 11.39
C ALA A 56 -1.34 -9.28 11.45
N ALA A 57 -0.09 -9.74 11.55
CA ALA A 57 0.23 -11.12 11.89
C ALA A 57 0.35 -11.25 13.41
N LEU A 58 -0.69 -11.74 14.07
CA LEU A 58 -0.70 -11.84 15.55
C LEU A 58 0.28 -12.89 16.07
N GLU A 59 0.56 -13.90 15.26
CA GLU A 59 1.57 -14.94 15.52
C GLU A 59 2.48 -15.05 14.29
N PRO A 60 3.52 -14.20 14.16
CA PRO A 60 4.33 -14.13 12.95
C PRO A 60 4.93 -15.49 12.52
N PRO A 61 4.89 -15.85 11.21
CA PRO A 61 4.35 -15.12 10.07
C PRO A 61 2.87 -15.45 9.73
N VAL A 62 2.14 -16.11 10.63
CA VAL A 62 0.77 -16.62 10.45
C VAL A 62 -0.25 -15.82 11.25
N ALA A 63 -1.46 -16.37 11.43
CA ALA A 63 -2.56 -15.76 12.20
C ALA A 63 -2.83 -14.30 11.80
N ARG A 64 -3.06 -14.07 10.51
CA ARG A 64 -3.31 -12.73 9.97
C ARG A 64 -4.74 -12.27 10.23
N THR A 65 -4.89 -11.03 10.70
CA THR A 65 -6.17 -10.34 10.94
C THR A 65 -6.19 -8.97 10.26
N VAL A 66 -7.38 -8.45 9.96
CA VAL A 66 -7.63 -7.12 9.37
C VAL A 66 -8.37 -6.21 10.34
#